data_AF-A0A9P6YHE7-F1
#
_entry.id   AF-A0A9P6YHE7-F1
#
_cell.length_a   1.000
_cell.length_b   1.000
_cell.length_c   1.000
_cell.angle_alpha   90.00
_cell.angle_beta   90.00
_cell.angle_gamma   90.00
#
_symmetry.space_group_name_H-M   'P 1'
#
loop_
_entity.id
_entity.type
_entity.pdbx_description
1 polymer ?
#
loop_
_entity_poly.entity_id
_entity_poly.type
_entity_poly.pdbx_seq_one_letter_code
_entity_poly.pdbx_strand_id
1 'polypeptide(L)'
;MATPARYKAAALKGKKTAPPAHKPPTTRPRKVLSTRQLQVVARTFTPVSGTHGYQYIYLPCRFRESIGNARAKLAKLRLENSRILHLYYPTSRVVAILVHNDYVDHALTTLNKAGIKPLEEFNPRDPTNLRDSKFADLTNDERHLKMCEIHTASLLRALDYVRVEVRPSVARSFFNKSWITQEQYQDFLNKSRAPRQDTTKVNTSFLDVVMNEVDP
;
A
#
# COMPACT_ATOMS: atom_id res chain seq x y z
N MET A 1 -49.48 38.47 64.88
CA MET A 1 -49.48 37.06 65.30
C MET A 1 -49.89 36.18 64.13
N ALA A 2 -49.22 35.04 63.98
CA ALA A 2 -49.50 33.86 63.14
C ALA A 2 -49.49 34.00 61.59
N THR A 3 -48.36 33.64 60.99
CA THR A 3 -48.21 33.28 59.57
C THR A 3 -48.68 31.82 59.35
N PRO A 4 -49.55 31.49 58.38
CA PRO A 4 -49.78 30.09 58.02
C PRO A 4 -48.79 29.63 56.94
N ALA A 5 -47.88 28.75 57.38
CA ALA A 5 -47.35 27.56 56.71
C ALA A 5 -47.30 27.52 55.15
N ARG A 6 -46.11 27.74 54.59
CA ARG A 6 -45.71 27.54 53.18
C ARG A 6 -45.83 26.08 52.66
N TYR A 7 -46.29 25.14 53.48
CA TYR A 7 -46.10 23.71 53.24
C TYR A 7 -47.28 23.01 52.54
N LYS A 8 -48.42 23.67 52.35
CA LYS A 8 -49.59 23.06 51.68
C LYS A 8 -49.56 23.07 50.15
N ALA A 9 -48.63 23.82 49.53
CA ALA A 9 -48.52 23.91 48.08
C ALA A 9 -47.68 22.78 47.42
N ALA A 10 -46.97 21.98 48.21
CA ALA A 10 -46.10 20.91 47.68
C ALA A 10 -46.81 19.58 47.43
N ALA A 11 -48.00 19.35 48.01
CA ALA A 11 -48.64 18.03 48.03
C ALA A 11 -49.62 17.73 46.86
N LEU A 12 -49.85 18.67 45.93
CA LEU A 12 -50.85 18.50 44.85
C LEU A 12 -50.28 18.50 43.42
N LYS A 13 -48.95 18.40 43.25
CA LYS A 13 -48.33 18.29 41.92
C LYS A 13 -47.90 16.88 41.55
N GLY A 14 -48.70 15.89 41.93
CA GLY A 14 -48.70 14.57 41.30
C GLY A 14 -49.49 14.60 39.99
N LYS A 15 -48.93 15.22 38.94
CA LYS A 15 -49.46 15.04 37.57
C LYS A 15 -48.52 14.13 36.79
N LYS A 16 -48.98 12.88 36.65
CA LYS A 16 -48.60 11.84 35.69
C LYS A 16 -47.73 12.36 34.54
N THR A 17 -46.41 12.26 34.67
CA THR A 17 -45.54 12.24 33.49
C THR A 17 -45.51 10.80 33.01
N ALA A 18 -46.19 10.53 31.90
CA ALA A 18 -46.00 9.28 31.18
C ALA A 18 -44.50 9.12 30.90
N PRO A 19 -43.93 7.91 31.06
CA PRO A 19 -42.53 7.68 30.74
C PRO A 19 -42.29 8.12 29.28
N PRO A 20 -41.18 8.81 28.98
CA PRO A 20 -40.88 9.24 27.62
C PRO A 20 -40.92 8.01 26.72
N ALA A 21 -41.74 8.05 25.67
CA ALA A 21 -41.88 6.96 24.73
C ALA A 21 -40.49 6.50 24.28
N HIS A 22 -40.23 5.20 24.42
CA HIS A 22 -38.98 4.60 23.97
C HIS A 22 -38.88 4.86 22.46
N LYS A 23 -37.99 5.79 22.05
CA LYS A 23 -37.73 6.02 20.64
C LYS A 23 -37.27 4.69 20.07
N PRO A 24 -37.91 4.16 18.99
CA PRO A 24 -37.46 2.92 18.40
C PRO A 24 -35.98 3.07 18.06
N PRO A 25 -35.14 2.06 18.31
CA PRO A 25 -33.74 2.13 17.93
C PRO A 25 -33.71 2.41 16.43
N THR A 26 -33.18 3.57 16.05
CA THR A 26 -32.89 3.88 14.66
C THR A 26 -31.73 2.99 14.25
N THR A 27 -32.03 1.73 13.94
CA THR A 27 -31.10 0.79 13.31
C THR A 27 -30.82 1.35 11.93
N ARG A 28 -29.74 2.12 11.82
CA ARG A 28 -29.21 2.53 10.52
C ARG A 28 -29.00 1.25 9.71
N PRO A 29 -29.58 1.12 8.51
CA PRO A 29 -29.40 -0.09 7.72
C PRO A 29 -27.91 -0.29 7.51
N ARG A 30 -27.42 -1.50 7.84
CA ARG A 30 -26.03 -1.87 7.65
C ARG A 30 -25.75 -1.73 6.14
N LYS A 31 -24.84 -0.81 5.76
CA LYS A 31 -24.46 -0.64 4.35
C LYS A 31 -23.93 -1.98 3.84
N VAL A 32 -24.61 -2.54 2.84
CA VAL A 32 -24.15 -3.75 2.16
C VAL A 32 -22.86 -3.42 1.44
N LEU A 33 -21.81 -4.23 1.69
CA LEU A 33 -20.52 -4.06 1.03
C LEU A 33 -20.67 -4.33 -0.47
N SER A 34 -20.07 -3.48 -1.30
CA SER A 34 -19.95 -3.76 -2.74
C SER A 34 -19.20 -5.06 -2.97
N THR A 35 -19.48 -5.78 -4.05
CA THR A 35 -18.74 -6.98 -4.49
C THR A 35 -17.23 -6.77 -4.44
N ARG A 36 -16.76 -5.58 -4.82
CA ARG A 36 -15.35 -5.20 -4.78
C ARG A 36 -14.80 -5.10 -3.35
N GLN A 37 -15.56 -4.50 -2.44
CA GLN A 37 -15.17 -4.39 -1.03
C GLN A 37 -15.15 -5.78 -0.38
N LEU A 38 -16.11 -6.64 -0.72
CA LEU A 38 -16.16 -8.01 -0.25
C LEU A 38 -14.94 -8.81 -0.73
N GLN A 39 -14.52 -8.64 -1.98
CA GLN A 39 -13.28 -9.23 -2.49
C GLN A 39 -12.04 -8.74 -1.75
N VAL A 40 -11.97 -7.46 -1.38
CA VAL A 40 -10.86 -6.91 -0.59
C VAL A 40 -10.80 -7.56 0.79
N VAL A 41 -11.95 -7.73 1.46
CA VAL A 41 -12.02 -8.39 2.77
C VAL A 41 -11.68 -9.88 2.65
N ALA A 42 -12.23 -10.57 1.65
CA ALA A 42 -11.94 -11.99 1.41
C ALA A 42 -10.45 -12.26 1.17
N ARG A 43 -9.75 -11.34 0.48
CA ARG A 43 -8.30 -11.41 0.24
C ARG A 43 -7.48 -11.47 1.53
N THR A 44 -7.92 -10.82 2.61
CA THR A 44 -7.24 -10.90 3.92
C THR A 44 -7.19 -12.33 4.45
N PHE A 45 -8.17 -13.16 4.08
CA PHE A 45 -8.31 -14.54 4.53
C PHE A 45 -7.94 -15.56 3.46
N THR A 46 -7.51 -15.11 2.28
CA THR A 46 -7.07 -16.01 1.20
C THR A 46 -5.60 -16.36 1.48
N PRO A 47 -5.19 -17.64 1.38
CA PRO A 47 -3.79 -18.01 1.53
C PRO A 47 -2.95 -17.25 0.51
N VAL A 48 -1.81 -16.72 0.96
CA VAL A 48 -0.88 -16.01 0.08
C VAL A 48 -0.27 -17.03 -0.88
N SER A 49 -0.27 -16.72 -2.17
CA SER A 49 0.31 -17.58 -3.19
C SER A 49 1.76 -17.93 -2.86
N GLY A 50 2.19 -19.16 -3.17
CA GLY A 50 3.58 -19.59 -2.97
C GLY A 50 4.60 -18.72 -3.72
N THR A 51 4.17 -17.98 -4.76
CA THR A 51 5.02 -17.07 -5.53
C THR A 51 5.00 -15.64 -4.97
N HIS A 52 5.57 -15.46 -3.78
CA HIS A 52 5.75 -14.13 -3.18
C HIS A 52 6.70 -13.29 -4.04
N GLY A 53 6.16 -12.39 -4.84
CA GLY A 53 6.96 -11.59 -5.76
C GLY A 53 6.18 -10.51 -6.49
N TYR A 54 6.94 -9.67 -7.19
CA TYR A 54 6.40 -8.56 -7.95
C TYR A 54 6.95 -8.57 -9.36
N GLN A 55 6.12 -8.19 -10.32
CA GLN A 55 6.47 -8.14 -11.73
C GLN A 55 6.13 -6.78 -12.32
N TYR A 56 6.99 -6.35 -13.25
CA TYR A 56 6.67 -5.24 -14.14
C TYR A 56 5.91 -5.76 -15.35
N ILE A 57 4.74 -5.18 -15.60
CA ILE A 57 4.02 -5.33 -16.85
C ILE A 57 4.34 -4.12 -17.72
N TYR A 58 4.86 -4.37 -18.91
CA TYR A 58 5.19 -3.33 -19.87
C TYR A 58 4.04 -3.16 -20.87
N LEU A 59 3.53 -1.94 -20.99
CA LEU A 59 2.45 -1.62 -21.91
C LEU A 59 2.95 -0.65 -22.98
N PRO A 60 2.50 -0.81 -24.23
CA PRO A 60 2.74 0.18 -25.26
C PRO A 60 2.03 1.49 -24.89
N CYS A 61 2.72 2.61 -25.08
CA CYS A 61 2.19 3.94 -24.82
C CYS A 61 2.48 4.86 -26.02
N ARG A 62 1.47 5.63 -26.44
CA ARG A 62 1.62 6.52 -27.60
C ARG A 62 2.51 7.72 -27.29
N PHE A 63 2.37 8.28 -26.09
CA PHE A 63 3.12 9.43 -25.62
C PHE A 63 3.23 9.39 -24.10
N ARG A 64 4.28 10.01 -23.56
CA ARG A 64 4.49 10.07 -22.12
C ARG A 64 3.48 11.01 -21.48
N GLU A 65 2.79 10.53 -20.45
CA GLU A 65 1.88 11.33 -19.65
C GLU A 65 2.40 11.49 -18.22
N SER A 66 1.86 12.48 -17.50
CA SER A 66 2.10 12.57 -16.07
C SER A 66 1.64 11.27 -15.39
N ILE A 67 2.37 10.87 -14.34
CA ILE A 67 2.10 9.61 -13.61
C ILE A 67 0.65 9.60 -13.07
N GLY A 68 0.16 10.75 -12.61
CA GLY A 68 -1.23 10.91 -12.15
C GLY A 68 -2.26 10.64 -13.25
N ASN A 69 -2.05 11.19 -14.46
CA ASN A 69 -2.96 10.98 -15.59
C ASN A 69 -2.93 9.52 -16.06
N ALA A 70 -1.75 8.92 -16.14
CA ALA A 70 -1.60 7.50 -16.47
C ALA A 70 -2.36 6.61 -15.48
N ARG A 71 -2.21 6.85 -14.17
CA ARG A 71 -2.98 6.16 -13.12
C ARG A 71 -4.49 6.38 -13.24
N ALA A 72 -4.93 7.58 -13.59
CA ALA A 72 -6.36 7.86 -13.79
C ALA A 72 -6.93 7.07 -14.98
N LYS A 73 -6.17 6.93 -16.08
CA LYS A 73 -6.58 6.13 -17.23
C LYS A 73 -6.59 4.63 -16.95
N LEU A 74 -5.59 4.12 -16.23
CA LEU A 74 -5.57 2.71 -15.79
C LEU A 74 -6.79 2.39 -14.89
N ALA A 75 -7.18 3.32 -14.02
CA ALA A 75 -8.40 3.18 -13.24
C ALA A 75 -9.67 3.14 -14.12
N LYS A 76 -9.75 3.93 -15.19
CA LYS A 76 -10.84 3.87 -16.17
C LYS A 76 -10.87 2.54 -16.93
N LEU A 77 -9.72 1.91 -17.16
CA LEU A 77 -9.59 0.56 -17.69
C LEU A 77 -9.93 -0.53 -16.66
N ARG A 78 -10.47 -0.17 -15.49
CA ARG A 78 -10.85 -1.08 -14.39
C ARG A 78 -9.66 -1.76 -13.69
N LEU A 79 -8.45 -1.24 -13.85
CA LEU A 79 -7.31 -1.66 -13.04
C LEU A 79 -7.35 -0.97 -11.67
N GLU A 80 -7.02 -1.73 -10.62
CA GLU A 80 -7.06 -1.21 -9.26
C GLU A 80 -5.80 -0.40 -8.95
N ASN A 81 -5.95 0.93 -8.84
CA ASN A 81 -4.82 1.80 -8.50
C ASN A 81 -4.11 1.44 -7.18
N SER A 82 -4.83 0.83 -6.23
CA SER A 82 -4.27 0.33 -4.96
C SER A 82 -3.36 -0.87 -5.13
N ARG A 83 -3.53 -1.66 -6.20
CA ARG A 83 -2.72 -2.85 -6.51
C ARG A 83 -1.50 -2.51 -7.36
N ILE A 84 -1.54 -1.39 -8.08
CA ILE A 84 -0.40 -0.85 -8.82
C ILE A 84 0.53 -0.16 -7.81
N LEU A 85 1.68 -0.78 -7.55
CA LEU A 85 2.64 -0.31 -6.56
C LEU A 85 3.49 0.84 -7.08
N HIS A 86 3.90 0.76 -8.33
CA HIS A 86 4.75 1.75 -8.98
C HIS A 86 4.39 1.87 -10.47
N LEU A 87 4.61 3.05 -11.03
CA LEU A 87 4.41 3.32 -12.45
C LEU A 87 5.51 4.27 -12.93
N TYR A 88 6.24 3.86 -13.96
CA TYR A 88 7.27 4.70 -14.58
C TYR A 88 7.38 4.43 -16.08
N TYR A 89 8.20 5.23 -16.76
CA TYR A 89 8.41 5.15 -18.20
C TYR A 89 9.86 4.75 -18.47
N PRO A 90 10.16 3.47 -18.77
CA PRO A 90 11.52 3.06 -19.15
C PRO A 90 11.95 3.67 -20.49
N THR A 91 10.99 3.92 -21.38
CA THR A 91 11.22 4.53 -22.70
C THR A 91 10.05 5.46 -23.04
N SER A 92 10.20 6.33 -24.05
CA SER A 92 9.16 7.28 -24.46
C SER A 92 7.85 6.63 -24.94
N ARG A 93 7.90 5.37 -25.37
CA ARG A 93 6.76 4.62 -25.93
C ARG A 93 6.31 3.43 -25.07
N VAL A 94 6.85 3.28 -23.87
CA VAL A 94 6.55 2.15 -22.99
C VAL A 94 6.27 2.66 -21.60
N VAL A 95 5.20 2.15 -20.98
CA VAL A 95 4.91 2.37 -19.56
C VAL A 95 5.08 1.06 -18.81
N ALA A 96 5.77 1.11 -17.69
CA ALA A 96 6.01 -0.03 -16.81
C ALA A 96 5.17 0.11 -15.54
N ILE A 97 4.42 -0.94 -15.21
CA ILE A 97 3.53 -0.99 -14.06
C ILE A 97 4.00 -2.11 -13.14
N LEU A 98 4.32 -1.79 -11.88
CA LEU A 98 4.70 -2.78 -10.87
C LEU A 98 3.47 -3.31 -10.16
N VAL A 99 3.35 -4.64 -10.13
CA VAL A 99 2.21 -5.33 -9.53
C VAL A 99 2.67 -6.60 -8.80
N HIS A 100 1.90 -7.04 -7.81
CA HIS A 100 2.07 -8.35 -7.17
C HIS A 100 1.66 -9.48 -8.13
N ASN A 101 2.35 -10.62 -8.06
CA ASN A 101 2.12 -11.79 -8.92
C ASN A 101 0.65 -12.23 -8.95
N ASP A 102 -0.01 -12.33 -7.79
CA ASP A 102 -1.44 -12.71 -7.68
C ASP A 102 -2.42 -11.78 -8.42
N TYR A 103 -1.98 -10.58 -8.81
CA TYR A 103 -2.80 -9.64 -9.58
C TYR A 103 -2.43 -9.60 -11.06
N VAL A 104 -1.35 -10.28 -11.47
CA VAL A 104 -0.90 -10.29 -12.88
C VAL A 104 -1.97 -10.87 -13.78
N ASP A 105 -2.53 -12.04 -13.46
CA ASP A 105 -3.56 -12.68 -14.30
C ASP A 105 -4.80 -11.81 -14.48
N HIS A 106 -5.23 -11.16 -13.39
CA HIS A 106 -6.35 -10.21 -13.44
C HIS A 106 -6.01 -8.99 -14.30
N ALA A 107 -4.80 -8.44 -14.16
CA ALA A 107 -4.35 -7.29 -14.93
C ALA A 107 -4.27 -7.62 -16.42
N LEU A 108 -3.64 -8.73 -16.79
CA LEU A 108 -3.53 -9.21 -18.17
C LEU A 108 -4.91 -9.46 -18.78
N THR A 109 -5.80 -10.15 -18.06
CA THR A 109 -7.19 -10.38 -18.51
C THR A 109 -7.93 -9.07 -18.76
N THR A 110 -7.76 -8.09 -17.87
CA THR A 110 -8.41 -6.77 -17.99
C THR A 110 -7.86 -5.97 -19.17
N LEU A 111 -6.55 -6.01 -19.38
CA LEU A 111 -5.88 -5.35 -20.51
C LEU A 111 -6.26 -5.99 -21.84
N ASN A 112 -6.29 -7.32 -21.91
CA ASN A 112 -6.72 -8.06 -23.10
C ASN A 112 -8.18 -7.77 -23.46
N LYS A 113 -9.07 -7.64 -22.46
CA LYS A 113 -10.46 -7.21 -22.68
C LYS A 113 -10.57 -5.80 -23.27
N ALA A 114 -9.59 -4.93 -22.99
CA ALA A 114 -9.50 -3.59 -23.57
C ALA A 114 -8.76 -3.56 -24.92
N GLY A 115 -8.31 -4.71 -25.44
CA GLY A 115 -7.53 -4.81 -26.68
C GLY A 115 -6.07 -4.37 -26.55
N ILE A 116 -5.57 -4.20 -25.33
CA ILE A 116 -4.18 -3.80 -25.08
C ILE A 116 -3.34 -5.05 -24.88
N LYS A 117 -2.40 -5.30 -25.79
CA LYS A 117 -1.42 -6.38 -25.69
C LYS A 117 -0.18 -5.89 -24.94
N PRO A 118 0.14 -6.46 -23.76
CA PRO A 118 1.39 -6.17 -23.06
C PRO A 118 2.61 -6.63 -23.86
N LEU A 119 3.76 -5.99 -23.62
CA LEU A 119 5.04 -6.34 -24.22
C LEU A 119 5.73 -7.39 -23.35
N GLU A 120 5.72 -8.65 -23.80
CA GLU A 120 6.31 -9.77 -23.04
C GLU A 120 7.83 -9.81 -23.15
N GLU A 121 8.39 -9.44 -24.31
CA GLU A 121 9.84 -9.51 -24.61
C GLU A 121 10.59 -8.21 -24.29
N PHE A 122 9.93 -7.22 -23.68
CA PHE A 122 10.57 -5.93 -23.42
C PHE A 122 11.63 -6.03 -22.32
N ASN A 123 12.89 -5.84 -22.69
CA ASN A 123 14.00 -5.76 -21.75
C ASN A 123 14.36 -4.30 -21.43
N PRO A 124 14.15 -3.80 -20.20
CA PRO A 124 14.45 -2.41 -19.84
C PRO A 124 15.96 -2.08 -19.84
N ARG A 125 16.84 -3.08 -19.84
CA ARG A 125 18.31 -2.92 -19.86
C ARG A 125 18.91 -3.00 -21.27
N ASP A 126 18.09 -3.19 -22.29
CA ASP A 126 18.56 -3.25 -23.67
C ASP A 126 19.17 -1.89 -24.10
N PRO A 127 20.41 -1.86 -24.64
CA PRO A 127 21.03 -0.65 -25.17
C PRO A 127 20.19 0.08 -26.22
N THR A 128 19.32 -0.62 -26.96
CA THR A 128 18.44 -0.01 -27.99
C THR A 128 17.43 0.99 -27.42
N ASN A 129 17.12 0.88 -26.11
CA ASN A 129 16.20 1.79 -25.44
C ASN A 129 16.81 3.17 -25.17
N LEU A 130 18.14 3.30 -25.19
CA LEU A 130 18.83 4.57 -25.02
C LEU A 130 18.78 5.36 -26.33
N ARG A 131 17.78 6.22 -26.48
CA ARG A 131 17.51 7.00 -27.72
C ARG A 131 17.92 8.48 -27.64
N ASP A 132 18.67 8.87 -26.61
CA ASP A 132 19.15 10.24 -26.49
C ASP A 132 20.34 10.45 -27.45
N SER A 133 20.30 11.53 -28.24
CA SER A 133 21.35 11.85 -29.21
C SER A 133 22.70 12.09 -28.54
N LYS A 134 22.71 12.48 -27.26
CA LYS A 134 23.93 12.65 -26.46
C LYS A 134 24.75 11.37 -26.28
N PHE A 135 24.11 10.21 -26.48
CA PHE A 135 24.70 8.88 -26.30
C PHE A 135 24.78 8.12 -27.62
N ALA A 136 24.61 8.82 -28.75
CA ALA A 136 24.65 8.21 -30.08
C ALA A 136 26.03 7.67 -30.44
N ASP A 137 27.09 8.32 -29.96
CA ASP A 137 28.48 7.97 -30.27
C ASP A 137 29.05 6.87 -29.36
N LEU A 138 28.32 6.47 -28.32
CA LEU A 138 28.76 5.43 -27.39
C LEU A 138 28.66 4.03 -28.00
N THR A 139 29.58 3.17 -27.60
CA THR A 139 29.54 1.74 -27.96
C THR A 139 28.31 1.05 -27.36
N ASN A 140 27.90 -0.08 -27.94
CA ASN A 140 26.74 -0.83 -27.42
C ASN A 140 26.93 -1.28 -25.96
N ASP A 141 28.17 -1.59 -25.56
CA ASP A 141 28.49 -2.01 -24.19
C ASP A 141 28.36 -0.85 -23.20
N GLU A 142 28.88 0.33 -23.55
CA GLU A 142 28.73 1.53 -22.73
C GLU A 142 27.26 1.96 -22.63
N ARG A 143 26.50 1.84 -23.72
CA ARG A 143 25.05 2.09 -23.73
C ARG A 143 24.31 1.12 -22.83
N HIS A 144 24.70 -0.16 -22.83
CA HIS A 144 24.11 -1.17 -21.96
C HIS A 144 24.39 -0.87 -20.48
N LEU A 145 25.64 -0.54 -20.13
CA LEU A 145 26.01 -0.12 -18.77
C LEU A 145 25.18 1.09 -18.33
N LYS A 146 25.05 2.11 -19.19
CA LYS A 146 24.24 3.29 -18.89
C LYS A 146 22.76 2.97 -18.69
N MET A 147 22.20 2.07 -19.51
CA MET A 147 20.82 1.62 -19.35
C MET A 147 20.63 0.84 -18.06
N CYS A 148 21.59 0.00 -17.67
CA CYS A 148 21.60 -0.66 -16.37
C CYS A 148 21.60 0.34 -15.22
N GLU A 149 22.43 1.39 -15.27
CA GLU A 149 22.44 2.46 -14.27
C GLU A 149 21.09 3.19 -14.18
N ILE A 150 20.54 3.62 -15.32
CA ILE A 150 19.25 4.34 -15.39
C ILE A 150 18.11 3.47 -14.84
N HIS A 151 18.10 2.20 -15.20
CA HIS A 151 17.12 1.25 -14.73
C HIS A 151 17.21 1.07 -13.22
N THR A 152 18.42 0.78 -12.69
CA THR A 152 18.66 0.61 -11.25
C THR A 152 18.26 1.87 -10.47
N ALA A 153 18.65 3.06 -10.93
CA ALA A 153 18.26 4.33 -10.31
C ALA A 153 16.73 4.53 -10.29
N SER A 154 16.04 4.12 -11.36
CA SER A 154 14.58 4.17 -11.43
C SER A 154 13.91 3.20 -10.44
N LEU A 155 14.51 2.02 -10.21
CA LEU A 155 14.03 1.06 -9.23
C LEU A 155 14.25 1.51 -7.78
N LEU A 156 15.41 2.11 -7.48
CA LEU A 156 15.65 2.69 -6.16
C LEU A 156 14.65 3.81 -5.86
N ARG A 157 14.41 4.68 -6.85
CA ARG A 157 13.36 5.70 -6.75
C ARG A 157 11.97 5.09 -6.60
N ALA A 158 11.70 3.95 -7.24
CA ALA A 158 10.44 3.23 -7.07
C ALA A 158 10.22 2.84 -5.61
N LEU A 159 11.26 2.37 -4.91
CA LEU A 159 11.18 1.98 -3.50
C LEU A 159 10.80 3.15 -2.60
N ASP A 160 11.24 4.37 -2.89
CA ASP A 160 10.84 5.57 -2.13
C ASP A 160 9.34 5.89 -2.30
N TYR A 161 8.73 5.57 -3.45
CA TYR A 161 7.31 5.84 -3.72
C TYR A 161 6.37 4.70 -3.32
N VAL A 162 6.86 3.46 -3.25
CA VAL A 162 6.07 2.32 -2.78
C VAL A 162 5.67 2.55 -1.32
N ARG A 163 4.51 1.99 -0.91
CA ARG A 163 4.01 2.11 0.47
C ARG A 163 4.95 1.42 1.45
N VAL A 164 5.17 2.03 2.61
CA VAL A 164 6.19 1.64 3.61
C VAL A 164 6.13 0.16 3.96
N GLU A 165 4.93 -0.39 4.12
CA GLU A 165 4.71 -1.78 4.55
C GLU A 165 5.17 -2.80 3.49
N VAL A 166 5.10 -2.43 2.21
CA VAL A 166 5.37 -3.31 1.09
C VAL A 166 6.81 -3.15 0.58
N ARG A 167 7.49 -2.04 0.90
CA ARG A 167 8.85 -1.76 0.39
C ARG A 167 9.87 -2.87 0.65
N PRO A 168 9.98 -3.46 1.85
CA PRO A 168 11.00 -4.50 2.09
C PRO A 168 10.77 -5.74 1.21
N SER A 169 9.50 -6.09 1.00
CA SER A 169 9.11 -7.20 0.12
C SER A 169 9.45 -6.91 -1.35
N VAL A 170 9.17 -5.70 -1.83
CA VAL A 170 9.53 -5.28 -3.20
C VAL A 170 11.05 -5.22 -3.39
N ALA A 171 11.77 -4.65 -2.42
CA ALA A 171 13.23 -4.58 -2.46
C ALA A 171 13.86 -5.97 -2.52
N ARG A 172 13.37 -6.92 -1.71
CA ARG A 172 13.80 -8.33 -1.76
C ARG A 172 13.52 -8.95 -3.12
N SER A 173 12.37 -8.67 -3.73
CA SER A 173 12.07 -9.16 -5.07
C SER A 173 12.99 -8.57 -6.15
N PHE A 174 13.39 -7.31 -6.04
CA PHE A 174 14.36 -6.70 -6.95
C PHE A 174 15.76 -7.30 -6.78
N PHE A 175 16.17 -7.57 -5.54
CA PHE A 175 17.42 -8.26 -5.25
C PHE A 175 17.44 -9.68 -5.84
N ASN A 176 16.39 -10.46 -5.64
CA ASN A 176 16.27 -11.82 -6.20
C ASN A 176 16.31 -11.85 -7.74
N LYS A 177 15.95 -10.74 -8.40
CA LYS A 177 15.99 -10.59 -9.87
C LYS A 177 17.32 -10.00 -10.37
N SER A 178 18.31 -9.82 -9.49
CA SER A 178 19.58 -9.16 -9.81
C SER A 178 19.39 -7.78 -10.43
N TRP A 179 18.34 -7.08 -9.98
CA TRP A 179 18.03 -5.74 -10.45
C TRP A 179 18.78 -4.65 -9.66
N ILE A 180 19.04 -4.93 -8.40
CA ILE A 180 19.83 -4.10 -7.47
C ILE A 180 20.96 -4.94 -6.89
N THR A 181 22.06 -4.29 -6.50
CA THR A 181 23.19 -4.97 -5.86
C THR A 181 22.90 -5.26 -4.38
N GLN A 182 23.68 -6.16 -3.77
CA GLN A 182 23.56 -6.47 -2.35
C GLN A 182 23.80 -5.23 -1.48
N GLU A 183 24.79 -4.40 -1.83
CA GLU A 183 25.09 -3.15 -1.14
C GLU A 183 23.90 -2.20 -1.17
N GLN A 184 23.32 -1.96 -2.35
CA GLN A 184 22.13 -1.11 -2.51
C GLN A 184 20.92 -1.63 -1.71
N TYR A 185 20.77 -2.95 -1.64
CA TYR A 185 19.71 -3.58 -0.84
C TYR A 185 19.93 -3.36 0.66
N GLN A 186 21.16 -3.54 1.16
CA GLN A 186 21.50 -3.29 2.56
C GLN A 186 21.37 -1.80 2.93
N ASP A 187 21.83 -0.90 2.07
CA ASP A 187 21.67 0.54 2.23
C ASP A 187 20.19 0.93 2.33
N PHE A 188 19.35 0.34 1.47
CA PHE A 188 17.91 0.53 1.53
C PHE A 188 17.30 0.05 2.86
N LEU A 189 17.73 -1.12 3.36
CA LEU A 189 17.26 -1.63 4.66
C LEU A 189 17.71 -0.75 5.83
N ASN A 190 18.97 -0.29 5.80
CA ASN A 190 19.52 0.60 6.82
C ASN A 190 18.78 1.95 6.84
N LYS A 191 18.52 2.52 5.66
CA LYS A 191 17.70 3.75 5.52
C LYS A 191 16.27 3.55 6.00
N SER A 192 15.68 2.38 5.74
CA SER A 192 14.31 2.05 6.16
C SER A 192 14.18 1.74 7.65
N ARG A 193 15.30 1.47 8.35
CA ARG A 193 15.36 1.10 9.76
C ARG A 193 15.58 2.29 10.72
N ALA A 194 15.68 3.53 10.22
CA ALA A 194 15.92 4.71 11.05
C ALA A 194 14.96 4.78 12.27
N PRO A 195 15.48 5.22 13.43
CA PRO A 195 15.37 4.48 14.68
C PRO A 195 13.97 4.54 15.28
N ARG A 196 13.49 3.40 15.79
CA ARG A 196 12.52 3.42 16.88
C ARG A 196 13.13 4.30 17.97
N GLN A 197 12.50 5.43 18.25
CA GLN A 197 12.75 6.10 19.52
C GLN A 197 12.36 5.09 20.59
N ASP A 198 13.33 4.62 21.37
CA ASP A 198 13.10 3.83 22.57
C ASP A 198 12.33 4.72 23.57
N THR A 199 11.02 4.83 23.38
CA THR A 199 10.17 5.42 24.39
C THR A 199 10.06 4.42 25.54
N THR A 200 10.59 4.85 26.67
CA THR A 200 10.40 4.34 28.03
C THR A 200 11.11 3.03 28.37
N LYS A 201 12.26 3.19 29.06
CA LYS A 201 12.65 2.29 30.14
C LYS A 201 11.45 2.12 31.08
N VAL A 202 10.76 0.99 30.99
CA VAL A 202 9.85 0.55 32.04
C VAL A 202 10.76 0.17 33.21
N ASN A 203 10.70 0.93 34.30
CA ASN A 203 11.31 0.56 35.56
C ASN A 203 10.68 -0.76 36.02
N THR A 204 11.35 -1.87 35.76
CA THR A 204 11.08 -3.16 36.40
C THR A 204 11.67 -3.12 37.81
N SER A 205 10.88 -2.64 38.76
CA SER A 205 11.06 -2.92 40.19
C SER A 205 9.69 -2.93 40.86
N PHE A 206 8.90 -3.95 40.54
CA PHE A 206 7.70 -4.29 41.31
C PHE A 206 7.47 -5.78 41.24
N LEU A 207 8.40 -6.57 41.78
CA LEU A 207 8.19 -7.97 42.19
C LEU A 207 9.39 -8.35 43.08
N ASP A 208 9.49 -7.72 44.25
CA ASP A 208 10.23 -8.24 45.40
C ASP A 208 9.50 -7.73 46.65
N VAL A 209 8.29 -8.25 46.85
CA VAL A 209 7.58 -8.20 48.13
C VAL A 209 7.21 -9.63 48.49
N VAL A 210 8.08 -10.21 49.31
CA VAL A 210 7.76 -11.08 50.44
C VAL A 210 6.97 -12.36 50.12
N MET A 211 7.70 -13.45 49.89
CA MET A 211 7.28 -14.79 50.30
C MET A 211 8.46 -15.45 51.03
N ASN A 212 8.67 -15.03 52.28
CA ASN A 212 9.40 -15.78 53.30
C ASN A 212 8.39 -16.26 54.33
N GLU A 213 7.97 -17.51 54.23
CA GLU A 213 7.68 -18.43 55.35
C GLU A 213 6.98 -19.67 54.80
N VAL A 214 7.71 -20.78 54.70
CA VAL A 214 7.30 -22.09 55.23
C VAL A 214 8.60 -22.87 55.44
N ASP A 215 9.01 -22.98 56.70
CA ASP A 215 9.95 -23.98 57.19
C ASP A 215 9.14 -25.22 57.68
N PRO A 216 9.80 -26.38 57.88
CA PRO A 216 9.43 -27.68 57.31
C PRO A 216 8.25 -28.44 57.93
#